data_AF-A0A955H581-F1
#
_entry.id   AF-A0A955H581-F1
#
_cell.length_a   1.000
_cell.length_b   1.000
_cell.length_c   1.000
_cell.angle_alpha   90.00
_cell.angle_beta   90.00
_cell.angle_gamma   90.00
#
_symmetry.space_group_name_H-M   'P 1'
#
loop_
_entity.id
_entity.type
_entity.pdbx_description
1 polymer ?
#
loop_
_entity_poly.entity_id
_entity_poly.type
_entity_poly.pdbx_seq_one_letter_code
_entity_poly.pdbx_strand_id
1 'polypeptide(L)'
;MENLKDIVVIYHAQCRDGFGSAYAAWKKFGDNASYLPRKNQAELPAGLENKEIYILDYSFCKEILEQLISKNKSVLVIDHHKSSEESVTSFPDNIFDLEHSGAVLSWKYFHPESPVPPLLEYIEDHDLWNMKLPHNREYNAALREYDSTFEVWDELVEKLKDADFLQAHLNTGRTIARFEDKLVEDLLQYKERVLFEGYEIWAMNVSRTYRSILGSHLAEINEKDGGAPLGIVYYRNLGKVHVSLRSKGEVDVGEIAKKYGGGGHKHAASILVDSFADLPFTFI
;
A
#
# COMPACT_ATOMS: atom_id res chain seq x y z
N MET A 1 -19.76 -22.49 3.99
CA MET A 1 -18.62 -21.90 3.26
C MET A 1 -19.02 -21.89 1.80
N GLU A 2 -18.98 -20.73 1.14
CA GLU A 2 -19.14 -20.71 -0.30
C GLU A 2 -18.05 -21.58 -0.92
N ASN A 3 -18.45 -22.48 -1.83
CA ASN A 3 -17.48 -23.28 -2.57
C ASN A 3 -16.74 -22.35 -3.53
N LEU A 4 -15.42 -22.24 -3.37
CA LEU A 4 -14.58 -21.51 -4.31
C LEU A 4 -14.70 -22.12 -5.71
N LYS A 5 -14.72 -21.26 -6.73
CA LYS A 5 -14.68 -21.67 -8.14
C LYS A 5 -13.33 -22.33 -8.46
N ASP A 6 -13.19 -22.87 -9.65
CA ASP A 6 -11.95 -23.56 -10.04
C ASP A 6 -10.77 -22.59 -10.22
N ILE A 7 -11.06 -21.35 -10.64
CA ILE A 7 -10.10 -20.26 -10.69
C ILE A 7 -10.23 -19.41 -9.43
N VAL A 8 -9.12 -19.19 -8.73
CA VAL A 8 -9.08 -18.36 -7.52
C VAL A 8 -8.04 -17.27 -7.68
N VAL A 9 -8.46 -16.02 -7.49
CA VAL A 9 -7.60 -14.85 -7.49
C VAL A 9 -7.47 -14.35 -6.05
N ILE A 10 -6.28 -14.47 -5.48
CA ILE A 10 -5.92 -13.90 -4.17
C ILE A 10 -5.18 -12.59 -4.45
N TYR A 11 -5.56 -11.50 -3.80
CA TYR A 11 -4.96 -10.19 -4.06
C TYR A 11 -4.80 -9.35 -2.80
N HIS A 12 -3.91 -8.36 -2.84
CA HIS A 12 -3.69 -7.45 -1.73
C HIS A 12 -4.90 -6.56 -1.44
N ALA A 13 -5.44 -6.65 -0.23
CA ALA A 13 -6.65 -5.98 0.17
C ALA A 13 -6.43 -4.53 0.60
N GLN A 14 -7.41 -3.66 0.36
CA GLN A 14 -7.40 -2.25 0.75
C GLN A 14 -6.17 -1.49 0.20
N CYS A 15 -5.69 -1.93 -0.96
CA CYS A 15 -4.70 -1.25 -1.78
C CYS A 15 -5.31 -1.05 -3.18
N ARG A 16 -5.05 0.09 -3.82
CA ARG A 16 -5.51 0.31 -5.19
C ARG A 16 -4.71 -0.48 -6.20
N ASP A 17 -3.43 -0.73 -5.92
CA ASP A 17 -2.62 -1.60 -6.77
C ASP A 17 -3.16 -3.04 -6.73
N GLY A 18 -3.30 -3.63 -5.55
CA GLY A 18 -3.90 -4.95 -5.39
C GLY A 18 -5.32 -5.09 -5.93
N PHE A 19 -6.17 -4.06 -5.79
CA PHE A 19 -7.48 -4.09 -6.43
C PHE A 19 -7.38 -3.96 -7.96
N GLY A 20 -6.47 -3.15 -8.48
CA GLY A 20 -6.16 -3.05 -9.91
C GLY A 20 -5.67 -4.36 -10.51
N SER A 21 -4.86 -5.11 -9.77
CA SER A 21 -4.45 -6.47 -10.13
C SER A 21 -5.63 -7.43 -10.23
N ALA A 22 -6.51 -7.41 -9.22
CA ALA A 22 -7.73 -8.21 -9.23
C ALA A 22 -8.68 -7.80 -10.37
N TYR A 23 -8.78 -6.51 -10.66
CA TYR A 23 -9.56 -5.98 -11.78
C TYR A 23 -9.02 -6.46 -13.13
N ALA A 24 -7.69 -6.47 -13.32
CA ALA A 24 -7.06 -7.05 -14.51
C ALA A 24 -7.45 -8.52 -14.70
N ALA A 25 -7.40 -9.32 -13.63
CA ALA A 25 -7.86 -10.71 -13.66
C ALA A 25 -9.38 -10.81 -13.91
N TRP A 26 -10.17 -9.90 -13.34
CA TRP A 26 -11.63 -9.87 -13.53
C TRP A 26 -12.03 -9.57 -14.97
N LYS A 27 -11.32 -8.67 -15.65
CA LYS A 27 -11.52 -8.45 -17.09
C LYS A 27 -11.27 -9.70 -17.94
N LYS A 28 -10.47 -10.65 -17.45
CA LYS A 28 -10.20 -11.94 -18.11
C LYS A 28 -11.22 -13.01 -17.75
N PHE A 29 -11.52 -13.17 -16.47
CA PHE A 29 -12.28 -14.32 -15.96
C PHE A 29 -13.74 -14.00 -15.63
N GLY A 30 -14.06 -12.76 -15.30
CA GLY A 30 -15.38 -12.31 -14.86
C GLY A 30 -15.93 -13.20 -13.74
N ASP A 31 -17.16 -13.69 -13.93
CA ASP A 31 -17.84 -14.58 -13.00
C ASP A 31 -17.31 -16.03 -12.98
N ASN A 32 -16.22 -16.35 -13.68
CA ASN A 32 -15.63 -17.70 -13.63
C ASN A 32 -14.62 -17.89 -12.50
N ALA A 33 -14.23 -16.81 -11.79
CA ALA A 33 -13.27 -16.87 -10.69
C ALA A 33 -13.87 -16.43 -9.33
N SER A 34 -13.21 -16.86 -8.26
CA SER A 34 -13.41 -16.36 -6.90
C SER A 34 -12.31 -15.36 -6.56
N TYR A 35 -12.66 -14.16 -6.07
CA TYR A 35 -11.71 -13.09 -5.77
C TYR A 35 -11.61 -12.89 -4.25
N LEU A 36 -10.42 -13.10 -3.69
CA LEU A 36 -10.18 -13.18 -2.25
C LEU A 36 -9.20 -12.08 -1.80
N PRO A 37 -9.69 -10.97 -1.20
CA PRO A 37 -8.82 -9.93 -0.65
C PRO A 37 -8.07 -10.43 0.58
N ARG A 38 -6.74 -10.22 0.65
CA ARG A 38 -5.89 -10.57 1.80
C ARG A 38 -4.92 -9.46 2.20
N LYS A 39 -4.60 -9.43 3.50
CA LYS A 39 -3.53 -8.60 4.08
C LYS A 39 -2.49 -9.40 4.84
N ASN A 40 -2.93 -10.45 5.53
CA ASN A 40 -2.08 -11.33 6.31
C ASN A 40 -1.46 -12.38 5.38
N GLN A 41 -0.14 -12.59 5.49
CA GLN A 41 0.66 -13.58 4.74
C GLN A 41 0.84 -14.92 5.48
N ALA A 42 0.29 -15.07 6.70
CA ALA A 42 0.46 -16.26 7.52
C ALA A 42 -0.67 -17.30 7.38
N GLU A 43 -1.83 -16.89 6.89
CA GLU A 43 -3.04 -17.75 6.89
C GLU A 43 -3.56 -17.97 5.47
N LEU A 44 -3.66 -19.25 5.08
CA LEU A 44 -4.26 -19.66 3.82
C LEU A 44 -5.79 -19.57 3.87
N PRO A 45 -6.44 -19.10 2.79
CA PRO A 45 -7.88 -19.31 2.60
C PRO A 45 -8.25 -20.80 2.64
N ALA A 46 -9.37 -21.12 3.27
CA ALA A 46 -9.93 -22.46 3.19
C ALA A 46 -10.44 -22.76 1.76
N GLY A 47 -10.39 -24.03 1.34
CA GLY A 47 -10.96 -24.50 0.07
C GLY A 47 -10.03 -24.42 -1.16
N LEU A 48 -8.72 -24.23 -0.95
CA LEU A 48 -7.71 -24.14 -2.01
C LEU A 48 -7.09 -25.50 -2.38
N GLU A 49 -7.92 -26.46 -2.76
CA GLU A 49 -7.45 -27.76 -3.28
C GLU A 49 -7.95 -27.98 -4.71
N ASN A 50 -7.06 -28.49 -5.58
CA ASN A 50 -7.32 -28.76 -6.99
C ASN A 50 -7.80 -27.51 -7.79
N LYS A 51 -7.23 -26.33 -7.49
CA LYS A 51 -7.57 -25.05 -8.11
C LYS A 51 -6.49 -24.55 -9.08
N GLU A 52 -6.86 -23.57 -9.90
CA GLU A 52 -5.93 -22.69 -10.63
C GLU A 52 -5.84 -21.38 -9.84
N ILE A 53 -4.69 -21.09 -9.25
CA ILE A 53 -4.54 -19.99 -8.29
C ILE A 53 -3.66 -18.89 -8.87
N TYR A 54 -4.16 -17.66 -8.84
CA TYR A 54 -3.42 -16.45 -9.13
C TYR A 54 -3.28 -15.64 -7.83
N ILE A 55 -2.06 -15.22 -7.51
CA ILE A 55 -1.73 -14.43 -6.33
C ILE A 55 -1.12 -13.12 -6.81
N LEU A 56 -1.78 -11.99 -6.57
CA LEU A 56 -1.50 -10.74 -7.26
C LEU A 56 -1.25 -9.56 -6.30
N ASP A 57 -0.21 -8.76 -6.57
CA ASP A 57 0.26 -7.65 -5.72
C ASP A 57 0.58 -8.09 -4.27
N TYR A 58 0.85 -9.38 -4.10
CA TYR A 58 0.90 -10.04 -2.82
C TYR A 58 1.61 -11.37 -2.98
N SER A 59 2.26 -11.84 -1.92
CA SER A 59 2.85 -13.17 -1.89
C SER A 59 2.82 -13.75 -0.49
N PHE A 60 2.80 -15.08 -0.42
CA PHE A 60 3.04 -15.82 0.81
C PHE A 60 4.54 -16.13 0.94
N CYS A 61 4.98 -16.56 2.13
CA CYS A 61 6.34 -17.09 2.26
C CYS A 61 6.51 -18.36 1.42
N LYS A 62 7.77 -18.67 1.10
CA LYS A 62 8.15 -19.82 0.28
C LYS A 62 7.49 -21.13 0.72
N GLU A 63 7.47 -21.42 2.02
CA GLU A 63 6.91 -22.67 2.56
C GLU A 63 5.41 -22.81 2.28
N ILE A 64 4.67 -21.69 2.30
CA ILE A 64 3.24 -21.67 1.98
C ILE A 64 3.03 -21.81 0.46
N LEU A 65 3.87 -21.18 -0.36
CA LEU A 65 3.81 -21.33 -1.82
C LEU A 65 4.07 -22.79 -2.25
N GLU A 66 5.05 -23.47 -1.65
CA GLU A 66 5.32 -24.90 -1.89
C GLU A 66 4.08 -25.77 -1.57
N GLN A 67 3.41 -25.48 -0.45
CA GLN A 67 2.17 -26.17 -0.08
C GLN A 67 1.05 -25.94 -1.09
N LEU A 68 0.85 -24.70 -1.54
CA LEU A 68 -0.16 -24.38 -2.54
C LEU A 68 0.11 -25.09 -3.86
N ILE A 69 1.36 -25.07 -4.34
CA ILE A 69 1.77 -25.72 -5.59
C ILE A 69 1.53 -27.22 -5.52
N SER A 70 1.85 -27.87 -4.39
CA SER A 70 1.69 -29.33 -4.25
C SER A 70 0.23 -29.81 -4.25
N LYS A 71 -0.74 -28.93 -3.99
CA LYS A 71 -2.17 -29.26 -3.81
C LYS A 71 -3.09 -28.75 -4.91
N ASN A 72 -2.56 -27.99 -5.86
CA ASN A 72 -3.36 -27.27 -6.86
C ASN A 72 -2.86 -27.55 -8.28
N LYS A 73 -3.72 -27.28 -9.27
CA LYS A 73 -3.43 -27.52 -10.69
C LYS A 73 -2.33 -26.57 -11.18
N SER A 74 -2.39 -25.32 -10.73
CA SER A 74 -1.40 -24.29 -10.99
C SER A 74 -1.45 -23.22 -9.91
N VAL A 75 -0.30 -22.60 -9.66
CA VAL A 75 -0.16 -21.43 -8.80
C VAL A 75 0.78 -20.47 -9.51
N LEU A 76 0.31 -19.23 -9.74
CA LEU A 76 1.10 -18.15 -10.29
C LEU A 76 1.09 -16.97 -9.34
N VAL A 77 2.26 -16.46 -8.99
CA VAL A 77 2.42 -15.20 -8.26
C VAL A 77 2.87 -14.10 -9.22
N ILE A 78 2.22 -12.93 -9.15
CA ILE A 78 2.61 -11.70 -9.84
C ILE A 78 2.77 -10.62 -8.77
N ASP A 79 4.00 -10.20 -8.51
CA ASP A 79 4.30 -9.29 -7.40
C ASP A 79 5.50 -8.38 -7.69
N HIS A 80 5.59 -7.28 -6.96
CA HIS A 80 6.64 -6.26 -7.07
C HIS A 80 7.22 -5.84 -5.71
N HIS A 81 6.75 -6.43 -4.61
CA HIS A 81 7.24 -6.09 -3.29
C HIS A 81 8.66 -6.62 -3.05
N LYS A 82 9.63 -5.74 -2.75
CA LYS A 82 11.01 -6.17 -2.46
C LYS A 82 11.10 -7.23 -1.35
N SER A 83 10.20 -7.18 -0.36
CA SER A 83 10.13 -8.14 0.74
C SER A 83 9.69 -9.55 0.32
N SER A 84 9.06 -9.72 -0.84
CA SER A 84 8.61 -11.02 -1.35
C SER A 84 9.53 -11.62 -2.41
N GLU A 85 10.50 -10.85 -2.92
CA GLU A 85 11.40 -11.23 -4.03
C GLU A 85 11.96 -12.65 -3.88
N GLU A 86 12.53 -12.98 -2.71
CA GLU A 86 13.13 -14.31 -2.48
C GLU A 86 12.10 -15.44 -2.61
N SER A 87 10.89 -15.23 -2.07
CA SER A 87 9.81 -16.23 -2.12
C SER A 87 9.25 -16.35 -3.53
N VAL A 88 9.04 -15.23 -4.23
CA VAL A 88 8.45 -15.21 -5.58
C VAL A 88 9.41 -15.80 -6.59
N THR A 89 10.67 -15.36 -6.60
CA THR A 89 11.70 -15.79 -7.57
C THR A 89 12.22 -17.22 -7.32
N SER A 90 11.88 -17.83 -6.18
CA SER A 90 12.14 -19.26 -5.94
C SER A 90 11.35 -20.18 -6.87
N PHE A 91 10.31 -19.69 -7.56
CA PHE A 91 9.49 -20.47 -8.49
C PHE A 91 9.54 -19.82 -9.89
N PRO A 92 10.15 -20.48 -10.90
CA PRO A 92 10.44 -19.88 -12.20
C PRO A 92 9.23 -19.38 -12.99
N ASP A 93 8.05 -19.94 -12.76
CA ASP A 93 6.83 -19.54 -13.46
C ASP A 93 6.24 -18.22 -12.93
N ASN A 94 6.67 -17.78 -11.74
CA ASN A 94 6.21 -16.52 -11.15
C ASN A 94 6.76 -15.30 -11.88
N ILE A 95 6.03 -14.20 -11.78
CA ILE A 95 6.39 -12.90 -12.35
C ILE A 95 6.77 -11.96 -11.22
N PHE A 96 8.00 -11.45 -11.28
CA PHE A 96 8.51 -10.46 -10.34
C PHE A 96 9.22 -9.34 -11.09
N ASP A 97 8.82 -8.10 -10.82
CA ASP A 97 9.43 -6.92 -11.43
C ASP A 97 9.25 -5.70 -10.53
N LEU A 98 10.32 -4.96 -10.26
CA LEU A 98 10.30 -3.75 -9.43
C LEU A 98 9.99 -2.48 -10.24
N GLU A 99 10.04 -2.56 -11.57
CA GLU A 99 9.81 -1.40 -12.45
C GLU A 99 8.32 -1.17 -12.74
N HIS A 100 7.47 -2.13 -12.38
CA HIS A 100 6.03 -2.07 -12.58
C HIS A 100 5.27 -2.37 -11.30
N SER A 101 4.10 -1.75 -11.19
CA SER A 101 3.13 -2.05 -10.12
C SER A 101 2.47 -3.41 -10.34
N GLY A 102 1.92 -4.01 -9.28
CA GLY A 102 1.19 -5.28 -9.37
C GLY A 102 0.04 -5.23 -10.37
N ALA A 103 -0.68 -4.10 -10.45
CA ALA A 103 -1.81 -3.91 -11.34
C ALA A 103 -1.38 -3.93 -12.81
N VAL A 104 -0.29 -3.24 -13.13
CA VAL A 104 0.25 -3.18 -14.50
C VAL A 104 0.86 -4.51 -14.91
N LEU A 105 1.60 -5.19 -14.02
CA LEU A 105 2.11 -6.54 -14.26
C LEU A 105 0.97 -7.53 -14.53
N SER A 106 -0.08 -7.48 -13.70
CA SER A 106 -1.27 -8.32 -13.88
C SER A 106 -1.97 -8.02 -15.20
N TRP A 107 -2.12 -6.74 -15.58
CA TRP A 107 -2.71 -6.36 -16.86
C TRP A 107 -1.91 -6.91 -18.04
N LYS A 108 -0.60 -6.71 -18.05
CA LYS A 108 0.30 -7.22 -19.09
C LYS A 108 0.23 -8.75 -19.22
N TYR A 109 0.07 -9.46 -18.11
CA TYR A 109 -0.07 -10.92 -18.12
C TYR A 109 -1.42 -11.38 -18.69
N PHE A 110 -2.54 -10.80 -18.22
CA PHE A 110 -3.88 -11.26 -18.62
C PHE A 110 -4.33 -10.74 -20.00
N HIS A 111 -3.80 -9.58 -20.42
CA HIS A 111 -4.20 -8.85 -21.62
C HIS A 111 -2.98 -8.38 -22.45
N PRO A 112 -2.08 -9.28 -22.88
CA PRO A 112 -0.80 -8.90 -23.51
C PRO A 112 -0.96 -8.11 -24.81
N GLU A 113 -2.08 -8.30 -25.51
CA GLU A 113 -2.39 -7.62 -26.78
C GLU A 113 -3.16 -6.30 -26.59
N SER A 114 -3.48 -5.92 -25.36
CA SER A 114 -4.25 -4.71 -25.04
C SER A 114 -3.39 -3.68 -24.32
N PRO A 115 -3.50 -2.39 -24.67
CA PRO A 115 -2.81 -1.33 -23.92
C PRO A 115 -3.27 -1.31 -22.46
N VAL A 116 -2.37 -0.91 -21.57
CA VAL A 116 -2.71 -0.69 -20.16
C VAL A 116 -3.70 0.49 -20.07
N PRO A 117 -4.83 0.35 -19.34
CA PRO A 117 -5.76 1.44 -19.15
C PRO A 117 -5.09 2.60 -18.40
N PRO A 118 -5.33 3.87 -18.78
CA PRO A 118 -4.75 5.01 -18.09
C PRO A 118 -4.98 4.99 -16.57
N LEU A 119 -6.12 4.45 -16.11
CA LEU A 119 -6.39 4.28 -14.68
C LEU A 119 -5.30 3.46 -13.97
N LEU A 120 -4.85 2.36 -14.57
CA LEU A 120 -3.79 1.53 -13.99
C LEU A 120 -2.41 2.20 -14.13
N GLU A 121 -2.17 2.99 -15.18
CA GLU A 121 -0.93 3.79 -15.33
C GLU A 121 -0.80 4.85 -14.23
N TYR A 122 -1.90 5.53 -13.87
CA TYR A 122 -1.92 6.49 -12.75
C TYR A 122 -1.77 5.82 -11.38
N ILE A 123 -2.24 4.57 -11.24
CA ILE A 123 -1.98 3.76 -10.04
C ILE A 123 -0.49 3.43 -9.97
N GLU A 124 0.12 2.95 -11.05
CA GLU A 124 1.55 2.64 -11.11
C GLU A 124 2.42 3.86 -10.80
N ASP A 125 2.15 5.00 -11.44
CA ASP A 125 2.93 6.22 -11.24
C ASP A 125 2.88 6.71 -9.78
N HIS A 126 1.76 6.48 -9.10
CA HIS A 126 1.60 6.79 -7.68
C HIS A 126 2.27 5.77 -6.77
N ASP A 127 2.06 4.49 -7.04
CA ASP A 127 2.51 3.39 -6.20
C ASP A 127 4.04 3.28 -6.18
N LEU A 128 4.68 3.42 -7.35
CA LEU A 128 6.13 3.47 -7.50
C LEU A 128 6.75 4.83 -7.12
N TRP A 129 5.93 5.79 -6.69
CA TRP A 129 6.35 7.15 -6.34
C TRP A 129 7.09 7.90 -7.47
N ASN A 130 6.77 7.59 -8.72
CA ASN A 130 7.38 8.19 -9.91
C ASN A 130 6.95 9.65 -10.10
N MET A 131 5.67 9.96 -9.86
CA MET A 131 5.08 11.29 -9.96
C MET A 131 5.31 11.97 -11.33
N LYS A 132 5.33 11.18 -12.42
CA LYS A 132 5.59 11.65 -13.78
C LYS A 132 4.32 12.09 -14.50
N LEU A 133 3.18 11.48 -14.18
CA LEU A 133 1.92 11.78 -14.84
C LEU A 133 1.32 13.11 -14.34
N PRO A 134 0.72 13.93 -15.23
CA PRO A 134 0.19 15.24 -14.87
C PRO A 134 -0.93 15.09 -13.86
N HIS A 135 -0.96 15.97 -12.84
CA HIS A 135 -2.00 15.95 -11.81
C HIS A 135 -2.11 14.60 -11.06
N ASN A 136 -1.01 13.84 -10.93
CA ASN A 136 -0.99 12.53 -10.26
C ASN A 136 -1.68 12.59 -8.89
N ARG A 137 -1.37 13.60 -8.08
CA ARG A 137 -1.94 13.76 -6.73
C ARG A 137 -3.46 13.94 -6.78
N GLU A 138 -3.95 14.84 -7.62
CA GLU A 138 -5.37 15.12 -7.75
C GLU A 138 -6.13 13.93 -8.31
N TYR A 139 -5.61 13.30 -9.36
CA TYR A 139 -6.19 12.08 -9.93
C TYR A 139 -6.33 11.00 -8.85
N ASN A 140 -5.24 10.72 -8.14
CA ASN A 140 -5.24 9.70 -7.09
C ASN A 140 -6.07 10.09 -5.87
N ALA A 141 -6.23 11.38 -5.56
CA ALA A 141 -7.12 11.83 -4.49
C ALA A 141 -8.60 11.57 -4.86
N ALA A 142 -9.01 11.92 -6.09
CA ALA A 142 -10.38 11.68 -6.56
C ALA A 142 -10.68 10.19 -6.71
N LEU A 143 -9.73 9.39 -7.17
CA LEU A 143 -9.90 7.94 -7.30
C LEU A 143 -10.25 7.24 -5.98
N ARG A 144 -9.93 7.84 -4.81
CA ARG A 144 -10.32 7.30 -3.48
C ARG A 144 -11.82 7.35 -3.22
N GLU A 145 -12.57 8.19 -3.93
CA GLU A 145 -14.00 8.39 -3.70
C GLU A 145 -14.86 7.32 -4.37
N TYR A 146 -14.28 6.48 -5.22
CA TYR A 146 -15.01 5.42 -5.92
C TYR A 146 -14.92 4.10 -5.16
N ASP A 147 -16.04 3.40 -5.06
CA ASP A 147 -16.09 2.07 -4.47
C ASP A 147 -15.18 1.10 -5.22
N SER A 148 -14.45 0.28 -4.46
CA SER A 148 -13.59 -0.77 -5.02
C SER A 148 -14.41 -2.01 -5.38
N THR A 149 -15.30 -1.85 -6.37
CA THR A 149 -16.02 -2.94 -7.03
C THR A 149 -15.61 -3.00 -8.50
N PHE A 150 -15.65 -4.19 -9.09
CA PHE A 150 -15.13 -4.36 -10.45
C PHE A 150 -15.97 -3.61 -11.47
N GLU A 151 -17.29 -3.58 -11.28
CA GLU A 151 -18.25 -2.89 -12.14
C GLU A 151 -18.04 -1.38 -12.10
N VAL A 152 -17.80 -0.81 -10.91
CA VAL A 152 -17.50 0.62 -10.78
C VAL A 152 -16.19 0.97 -11.48
N TRP A 153 -15.15 0.14 -11.35
CA TRP A 153 -13.88 0.39 -12.02
C TRP A 153 -13.97 0.21 -13.54
N ASP A 154 -14.75 -0.76 -14.01
CA ASP A 154 -14.98 -0.96 -15.44
C ASP A 154 -15.68 0.24 -16.08
N GLU A 155 -16.74 0.74 -15.43
CA GLU A 155 -17.42 1.97 -15.86
C GLU A 155 -16.48 3.18 -15.79
N LEU A 156 -15.69 3.29 -14.72
CA LEU A 156 -14.77 4.40 -14.50
C LEU A 156 -13.67 4.46 -15.56
N VAL A 157 -13.10 3.32 -15.96
CA VAL A 157 -12.10 3.23 -17.05
C VAL A 157 -12.64 3.81 -18.36
N GLU A 158 -13.91 3.56 -18.68
CA GLU A 158 -14.54 4.13 -19.88
C GLU A 158 -14.86 5.61 -19.72
N LYS A 159 -15.42 6.03 -18.58
CA LYS A 159 -15.75 7.44 -18.32
C LYS A 159 -14.54 8.35 -18.32
N LEU A 160 -13.40 7.90 -17.80
CA LEU A 160 -12.17 8.70 -17.74
C LEU A 160 -11.54 8.99 -19.11
N LYS A 161 -12.01 8.35 -20.19
CA LYS A 161 -11.63 8.70 -21.57
C LYS A 161 -12.31 9.98 -22.04
N ASP A 162 -13.45 10.33 -21.46
CA ASP A 162 -14.14 11.58 -21.75
C ASP A 162 -13.44 12.76 -21.06
N ALA A 163 -13.16 13.81 -21.83
CA ALA A 163 -12.37 14.95 -21.36
C ALA A 163 -13.09 15.76 -20.28
N ASP A 164 -14.41 15.92 -20.38
CA ASP A 164 -15.19 16.67 -19.40
C ASP A 164 -15.28 15.90 -18.08
N PHE A 165 -15.49 14.58 -18.14
CA PHE A 165 -15.47 13.71 -16.98
C PHE A 165 -14.09 13.70 -16.30
N LEU A 166 -13.00 13.56 -17.07
CA LEU A 166 -11.64 13.62 -16.54
C LEU A 166 -11.38 14.97 -15.86
N GLN A 167 -11.81 16.08 -16.45
CA GLN A 167 -11.64 17.40 -15.86
C GLN A 167 -12.44 17.55 -14.55
N ALA A 168 -13.65 17.00 -14.48
CA ALA A 168 -14.46 16.97 -13.26
C ALA A 168 -13.82 16.09 -12.17
N HIS A 169 -13.27 14.94 -12.54
CA HIS A 169 -12.51 14.05 -11.65
C HIS A 169 -11.30 14.79 -11.05
N LEU A 170 -10.49 15.45 -11.88
CA LEU A 170 -9.34 16.23 -11.42
C LEU A 170 -9.74 17.42 -10.53
N ASN A 171 -10.87 18.08 -10.79
CA ASN A 171 -11.37 19.17 -9.95
C ASN A 171 -11.81 18.68 -8.56
N THR A 172 -12.42 17.49 -8.51
CA THR A 172 -12.74 16.81 -7.24
C THR A 172 -11.46 16.53 -6.46
N GLY A 173 -10.48 15.93 -7.14
CA GLY A 173 -9.17 15.63 -6.58
C GLY A 173 -8.42 16.84 -6.03
N ARG A 174 -8.44 17.95 -6.78
CA ARG A 174 -7.87 19.23 -6.35
C ARG A 174 -8.53 19.75 -5.07
N THR A 175 -9.85 19.59 -4.95
CA THR A 175 -10.58 20.04 -3.75
C THR A 175 -10.20 19.21 -2.54
N ILE A 176 -10.12 17.88 -2.69
CA ILE A 176 -9.65 16.96 -1.64
C ILE A 176 -8.21 17.27 -1.23
N ALA A 177 -7.30 17.38 -2.20
CA ALA A 177 -5.90 17.69 -1.94
C ALA A 177 -5.72 19.01 -1.18
N ARG A 178 -6.44 20.07 -1.57
CA ARG A 178 -6.41 21.36 -0.86
C ARG A 178 -6.95 21.26 0.57
N PHE A 179 -8.00 20.47 0.79
CA PHE A 179 -8.52 20.22 2.13
C PHE A 179 -7.51 19.46 2.99
N GLU A 180 -6.88 18.40 2.44
CA GLU A 180 -5.82 17.66 3.13
C GLU A 180 -4.64 18.57 3.48
N ASP A 181 -4.20 19.44 2.57
CA ASP A 181 -3.12 20.40 2.83
C ASP A 181 -3.46 21.32 4.00
N LYS A 182 -4.68 21.87 4.02
CA LYS A 182 -5.11 22.77 5.09
C LYS A 182 -5.22 22.06 6.43
N LEU A 183 -5.78 20.85 6.42
CA LEU A 183 -5.89 20.03 7.62
C LEU A 183 -4.51 19.65 8.17
N VAL A 184 -3.55 19.31 7.31
CA VAL A 184 -2.17 19.02 7.72
C VAL A 184 -1.52 20.25 8.35
N GLU A 185 -1.66 21.42 7.74
CA GLU A 185 -1.15 22.69 8.28
C GLU A 185 -1.72 22.99 9.67
N ASP A 186 -3.02 22.81 9.85
CA ASP A 186 -3.70 23.07 11.12
C ASP A 186 -3.31 22.05 12.20
N LEU A 187 -3.13 20.77 11.83
CA LEU A 187 -2.69 19.72 12.76
C LEU A 187 -1.24 19.89 13.20
N LEU A 188 -0.34 20.36 12.32
CA LEU A 188 1.08 20.57 12.64
C LEU A 188 1.32 21.64 13.72
N GLN A 189 0.30 22.40 14.12
CA GLN A 189 0.36 23.31 15.26
C GLN A 189 0.44 22.58 16.61
N TYR A 190 -0.02 21.33 16.67
CA TYR A 190 -0.10 20.52 17.90
C TYR A 190 1.08 19.55 18.08
N LYS A 191 2.16 19.73 17.33
CA LYS A 191 3.40 18.95 17.51
C LYS A 191 4.10 19.29 18.82
N GLU A 192 4.73 18.30 19.41
CA GLU A 192 5.47 18.39 20.68
C GLU A 192 6.93 18.01 20.45
N ARG A 193 7.86 18.64 21.19
CA ARG A 193 9.26 18.22 21.17
C ARG A 193 9.45 17.01 22.07
N VAL A 194 10.23 16.05 21.58
CA VAL A 194 10.60 14.85 22.32
C VAL A 194 12.07 14.53 22.12
N LEU A 195 12.65 13.81 23.09
CA LEU A 195 13.95 13.18 23.00
C LEU A 195 13.76 11.69 22.67
N PHE A 196 14.29 11.25 21.54
CA PHE A 196 14.23 9.85 21.08
C PHE A 196 15.55 9.42 20.44
N GLU A 197 16.16 8.32 20.91
CA GLU A 197 17.47 7.84 20.43
C GLU A 197 18.58 8.92 20.47
N GLY A 198 18.48 9.87 21.41
CA GLY A 198 19.42 10.99 21.52
C GLY A 198 19.14 12.16 20.57
N TYR A 199 18.07 12.10 19.77
CA TYR A 199 17.64 13.18 18.89
C TYR A 199 16.49 13.98 19.49
N GLU A 200 16.61 15.31 19.43
CA GLU A 200 15.49 16.22 19.69
C GLU A 200 14.66 16.38 18.42
N ILE A 201 13.45 15.81 18.42
CA ILE A 201 12.61 15.73 17.23
C ILE A 201 11.15 16.07 17.56
N TRP A 202 10.40 16.47 16.54
CA TRP A 202 8.95 16.59 16.64
C TRP A 202 8.21 15.25 16.67
N ALA A 203 7.25 15.14 17.59
CA ALA A 203 6.27 14.07 17.68
C ALA A 203 4.83 14.63 17.72
N MET A 204 3.84 13.80 17.40
CA MET A 204 2.43 14.20 17.50
C MET A 204 1.50 13.02 17.76
N ASN A 205 0.51 13.25 18.64
CA ASN A 205 -0.59 12.31 18.89
C ASN A 205 -1.75 12.58 17.93
N VAL A 206 -1.96 11.73 16.93
CA VAL A 206 -2.99 11.96 15.91
C VAL A 206 -3.49 10.65 15.33
N SER A 207 -4.74 10.64 14.85
CA SER A 207 -5.36 9.47 14.20
C SER A 207 -4.44 8.78 13.21
N ARG A 208 -4.52 7.43 13.20
CA ARG A 208 -3.81 6.53 12.28
C ARG A 208 -3.85 6.99 10.83
N THR A 209 -4.96 7.60 10.40
CA THR A 209 -5.20 8.05 9.02
C THR A 209 -4.12 9.00 8.53
N TYR A 210 -3.65 9.93 9.37
CA TYR A 210 -2.70 10.97 8.96
C TYR A 210 -1.25 10.66 9.32
N ARG A 211 -0.96 9.45 9.85
CA ARG A 211 0.39 9.10 10.35
C ARG A 211 1.50 9.26 9.31
N SER A 212 1.23 8.92 8.05
CA SER A 212 2.24 8.97 7.00
C SER A 212 2.56 10.40 6.62
N ILE A 213 1.54 11.19 6.26
CA ILE A 213 1.73 12.57 5.80
C ILE A 213 2.27 13.44 6.93
N LEU A 214 1.70 13.38 8.14
CA LEU A 214 2.18 14.18 9.26
C LEU A 214 3.57 13.75 9.71
N GLY A 215 3.85 12.44 9.81
CA GLY A 215 5.18 11.94 10.16
C GLY A 215 6.26 12.41 9.17
N SER A 216 5.98 12.38 7.86
CA SER A 216 6.91 12.88 6.85
C SER A 216 7.11 14.40 6.97
N HIS A 217 6.06 15.18 7.20
CA HIS A 217 6.18 16.62 7.44
C HIS A 217 6.98 16.92 8.70
N LEU A 218 6.82 16.15 9.78
CA LEU A 218 7.62 16.32 11.00
C LEU A 218 9.11 16.06 10.73
N ALA A 219 9.43 15.01 9.97
CA ALA A 219 10.81 14.73 9.54
C ALA A 219 11.39 15.89 8.71
N GLU A 220 10.61 16.46 7.79
CA GLU A 220 11.02 17.63 7.01
C GLU A 220 11.27 18.87 7.85
N ILE A 221 10.43 19.12 8.85
CA ILE A 221 10.60 20.26 9.75
C ILE A 221 11.90 20.09 10.54
N ASN A 222 12.14 18.90 11.11
CA ASN A 222 13.39 18.65 11.84
C ASN A 222 14.62 18.81 10.94
N GLU A 223 14.57 18.33 9.69
CA GLU A 223 15.65 18.52 8.72
C GLU A 223 15.92 20.01 8.44
N LYS A 224 14.85 20.79 8.20
CA LYS A 224 14.95 22.25 7.96
C LYS A 224 15.50 23.01 9.17
N ASP A 225 15.19 22.54 10.37
CA ASP A 225 15.69 23.09 11.63
C ASP A 225 17.15 22.68 11.92
N GLY A 226 17.78 21.87 11.06
CA GLY A 226 19.15 21.37 11.24
C GLY A 226 19.28 20.16 12.16
N GLY A 227 18.15 19.55 12.53
CA GLY A 227 18.09 18.33 13.33
C GLY A 227 18.07 17.05 12.49
N ALA A 228 17.87 15.90 13.16
CA ALA A 228 17.73 14.63 12.47
C ALA A 228 16.43 14.60 11.65
N PRO A 229 16.45 14.18 10.37
CA PRO A 229 15.26 14.11 9.50
C PRO A 229 14.36 12.92 9.89
N LEU A 230 13.78 12.98 11.08
CA LEU A 230 13.01 11.94 11.74
C LEU A 230 11.76 12.55 12.36
N GLY A 231 10.58 11.97 12.12
CA GLY A 231 9.31 12.42 12.68
C GLY A 231 8.53 11.27 13.30
N ILE A 232 7.83 11.56 14.40
CA ILE A 232 7.03 10.57 15.12
C ILE A 232 5.54 10.93 15.07
N VAL A 233 4.71 9.98 14.69
CA VAL A 233 3.26 10.03 14.94
C VAL A 233 2.87 8.84 15.80
N TYR A 234 2.19 9.08 16.92
CA TYR A 234 1.73 8.03 17.81
C TYR A 234 0.22 8.06 18.02
N TYR A 235 -0.39 6.89 18.21
CA TYR A 235 -1.84 6.74 18.39
C TYR A 235 -2.20 5.39 19.01
N ARG A 236 -3.35 5.32 19.68
CA ARG A 236 -3.87 4.06 20.23
C ARG A 236 -4.80 3.37 19.23
N ASN A 237 -4.60 2.08 19.00
CA ASN A 237 -5.45 1.25 18.14
C ASN A 237 -5.42 -0.21 18.60
N LEU A 238 -6.58 -0.89 18.58
CA LEU A 238 -6.70 -2.31 18.96
C LEU A 238 -6.00 -2.68 20.28
N GLY A 239 -6.11 -1.80 21.29
CA GLY A 239 -5.57 -2.03 22.63
C GLY A 239 -4.13 -1.58 22.85
N LYS A 240 -3.33 -1.39 21.79
CA LYS A 240 -1.91 -0.97 21.87
C LYS A 240 -1.69 0.46 21.38
N VAL A 241 -0.55 1.04 21.71
CA VAL A 241 -0.07 2.31 21.14
C VAL A 241 0.91 2.01 20.01
N HIS A 242 0.59 2.50 18.82
CA HIS A 242 1.48 2.47 17.67
C HIS A 242 2.30 3.75 17.65
N VAL A 243 3.62 3.61 17.49
CA VAL A 243 4.57 4.70 17.29
C VAL A 243 5.10 4.58 15.87
N SER A 244 4.53 5.37 14.96
CA SER A 244 4.89 5.42 13.55
C SER A 244 6.08 6.34 13.35
N LEU A 245 7.15 5.81 12.77
CA LEU A 245 8.38 6.53 12.45
C LEU A 245 8.42 6.85 10.95
N ARG A 246 8.82 8.07 10.63
CA ARG A 246 9.09 8.53 9.26
C ARG A 246 10.43 9.23 9.21
N SER A 247 11.19 9.04 8.14
CA SER A 247 12.47 9.72 7.97
C SER A 247 12.75 10.10 6.52
N LYS A 248 13.82 10.88 6.33
CA LYS A 248 14.42 11.18 5.03
C LYS A 248 15.94 10.91 5.03
N GLY A 249 16.53 10.96 3.84
CA GLY A 249 17.97 10.89 3.64
C GLY A 249 18.56 9.55 4.11
N GLU A 250 19.55 9.61 5.02
CA GLU A 250 20.26 8.42 5.48
C GLU A 250 19.74 7.84 6.79
N VAL A 251 18.72 8.44 7.42
CA VAL A 251 18.17 7.94 8.68
C VAL A 251 17.32 6.69 8.40
N ASP A 252 17.77 5.53 8.87
CA ASP A 252 17.05 4.26 8.79
C ASP A 252 16.16 4.03 10.02
N VAL A 253 14.86 4.29 9.88
CA VAL A 253 13.89 4.05 10.95
C VAL A 253 13.50 2.58 11.11
N GLY A 254 13.76 1.75 10.10
CA GLY A 254 13.57 0.30 10.19
C GLY A 254 14.53 -0.31 11.20
N GLU A 255 15.81 0.05 11.11
CA GLU A 255 16.84 -0.38 12.07
C GLU A 255 16.58 0.20 13.48
N ILE A 256 16.11 1.44 13.58
CA ILE A 256 15.70 2.01 14.87
C ILE A 256 14.55 1.21 15.47
N ALA A 257 13.49 0.95 14.71
CA ALA A 257 12.32 0.24 15.20
C ALA A 257 12.64 -1.19 15.67
N LYS A 258 13.57 -1.89 15.02
CA LYS A 258 14.02 -3.23 15.42
C LYS A 258 14.55 -3.29 16.84
N LYS A 259 15.23 -2.23 17.32
CA LYS A 259 15.72 -2.14 18.73
C LYS A 259 14.60 -2.24 19.75
N TYR A 260 13.37 -1.88 19.36
CA TYR A 260 12.18 -1.87 20.21
C TYR A 260 11.20 -3.01 19.87
N GLY A 261 11.66 -4.05 19.15
CA GLY A 261 10.79 -5.15 18.70
C GLY A 261 9.79 -4.75 17.60
N GLY A 262 9.97 -3.58 17.00
CA GLY A 262 9.23 -3.11 15.83
C GLY A 262 9.91 -3.50 14.51
N GLY A 263 9.49 -2.84 13.42
CA GLY A 263 10.08 -3.05 12.11
C GLY A 263 9.45 -2.19 11.02
N GLY A 264 10.01 -2.29 9.81
CA GLY A 264 9.55 -1.59 8.61
C GLY A 264 10.69 -1.31 7.64
N HIS A 265 10.47 -0.34 6.76
CA HIS A 265 11.43 0.10 5.75
C HIS A 265 12.28 1.27 6.26
N LYS A 266 13.38 1.56 5.54
CA LYS A 266 14.33 2.65 5.83
C LYS A 266 13.64 3.97 6.21
N HIS A 267 12.56 4.34 5.51
CA HIS A 267 11.84 5.61 5.72
C HIS A 267 10.47 5.49 6.37
N ALA A 268 10.03 4.27 6.69
CA ALA A 268 8.70 4.03 7.23
C ALA A 268 8.68 2.77 8.09
N ALA A 269 8.66 2.95 9.40
CA ALA A 269 8.65 1.86 10.37
C ALA A 269 7.68 2.12 11.51
N SER A 270 7.46 1.11 12.37
CA SER A 270 6.57 1.24 13.52
C SER A 270 7.07 0.43 14.71
N ILE A 271 6.86 0.98 15.89
CA ILE A 271 7.01 0.30 17.19
C ILE A 271 5.61 0.14 17.79
N LEU A 272 5.36 -0.98 18.48
CA LEU A 272 4.14 -1.19 19.25
C LEU A 272 4.49 -1.26 20.74
N VAL A 273 3.79 -0.48 21.55
CA VAL A 273 3.91 -0.48 23.01
C VAL A 273 2.53 -0.65 23.65
N ASP A 274 2.48 -1.08 24.91
CA ASP A 274 1.21 -1.46 25.55
C ASP A 274 0.36 -0.24 25.93
N SER A 275 0.99 0.85 26.39
CA SER A 275 0.29 2.07 26.79
C SER A 275 1.09 3.34 26.49
N PHE A 276 0.49 4.52 26.71
CA PHE A 276 1.20 5.80 26.59
C PHE A 276 2.30 5.98 27.65
N ALA A 277 2.28 5.21 28.74
CA ALA A 277 3.36 5.22 29.73
C ALA A 277 4.63 4.52 29.21
N ASP A 278 4.49 3.68 28.18
CA ASP A 278 5.55 2.87 27.60
C ASP A 278 6.14 3.49 26.33
N LEU A 279 5.86 4.77 26.06
CA LEU A 279 6.40 5.46 24.88
C LEU A 279 7.95 5.44 24.92
N PRO A 280 8.62 5.16 23.79
CA PRO A 280 10.08 5.01 23.76
C PRO A 280 10.82 6.35 23.74
N PHE A 281 10.13 7.47 24.01
CA PHE A 281 10.65 8.83 23.98
C PHE A 281 10.13 9.62 25.18
N THR A 282 10.80 10.72 25.50
CA THR A 282 10.40 11.64 26.59
C THR A 282 10.06 13.02 26.03
N PHE A 283 8.99 13.64 26.52
CA PHE A 283 8.65 15.03 26.19
C PHE A 283 9.66 16.01 26.81
N ILE A 284 10.00 17.07 26.08
CA ILE A 284 10.96 18.11 26.50
C ILE A 284 10.42 19.52 26.25
#